data_AF-A0A7S0U7E6-F1
#
_entry.id   AF-A0A7S0U7E6-F1
#
_cell.length_a   1.000
_cell.length_b   1.000
_cell.length_c   1.000
_cell.angle_alpha   90.00
_cell.angle_beta   90.00
_cell.angle_gamma   90.00
#
_symmetry.space_group_name_H-M   'P 1'
#
loop_
_entity.id
_entity.type
_entity.pdbx_description
1 polymer ?
#
loop_
_entity_poly.entity_id
_entity_poly.type
_entity_poly.pdbx_seq_one_letter_code
_entity_poly.pdbx_strand_id
1 'polypeptide(L)'
;WDRAAETLTMWMVGEADAGRNYTIAFNVSNPEGFQASPPIAVSTAGYYSPPSVVDKDLERVLVGVAGAKPGDAAPLYIFSVNFSAASIQQSSPYPFAANNITVTITSNLPFTTLNSITVSGLLGATVDSLVDPGYLPPPPPPPGPGGAGH
;
A
#
# COMPACT_ATOMS: atom_id res chain seq x y z
N TRP A 1 10.94 2.52 26.13
CA TRP A 1 11.14 2.02 24.76
C TRP A 1 12.56 2.33 24.35
N ASP A 2 13.32 1.30 24.01
CA ASP A 2 14.64 1.42 23.41
C ASP A 2 14.47 1.29 21.89
N ARG A 3 14.79 2.38 21.15
CA ARG A 3 14.70 2.37 19.68
C ARG A 3 15.80 1.55 19.00
N ALA A 4 16.99 1.45 19.60
CA ALA A 4 18.09 0.72 19.01
C ALA A 4 17.92 -0.79 19.19
N ALA A 5 17.38 -1.20 20.35
CA ALA A 5 17.09 -2.59 20.65
C ALA A 5 15.67 -3.02 20.25
N GLU A 6 14.79 -2.10 19.86
CA GLU A 6 13.37 -2.33 19.57
C GLU A 6 12.63 -3.06 20.70
N THR A 7 12.95 -2.70 21.96
CA THR A 7 12.41 -3.35 23.15
C THR A 7 11.70 -2.39 24.10
N LEU A 8 10.67 -2.91 24.78
CA LEU A 8 10.05 -2.27 25.92
C LEU A 8 10.44 -3.04 27.19
N THR A 9 11.19 -2.40 28.09
CA THR A 9 11.47 -2.91 29.43
C THR A 9 10.57 -2.21 30.44
N MET A 10 9.95 -2.98 31.31
CA MET A 10 9.10 -2.49 32.40
C MET A 10 9.61 -3.06 33.73
N TRP A 11 9.52 -2.27 34.78
CA TRP A 11 9.92 -2.68 36.13
C TRP A 11 8.68 -2.99 36.96
N MET A 12 8.72 -4.11 37.67
CA MET A 12 7.67 -4.50 38.59
C MET A 12 7.65 -3.55 39.78
N VAL A 13 6.47 -3.00 40.09
CA VAL A 13 6.24 -2.15 41.28
C VAL A 13 5.62 -2.92 42.46
N GLY A 14 5.39 -4.22 42.26
CA GLY A 14 4.83 -5.14 43.25
C GLY A 14 4.94 -6.59 42.77
N GLU A 15 4.50 -7.52 43.60
CA GLU A 15 4.51 -8.94 43.28
C GLU A 15 3.46 -9.30 42.23
N ALA A 16 3.74 -10.33 41.43
CA ALA A 16 2.79 -10.92 40.49
C ALA A 16 2.46 -12.36 40.90
N ASP A 17 1.18 -12.71 40.83
CA ASP A 17 0.66 -14.01 41.21
C ASP A 17 0.79 -15.01 40.05
N ALA A 18 1.26 -16.22 40.35
CA ALA A 18 1.28 -17.29 39.37
C ALA A 18 -0.15 -17.64 38.91
N GLY A 19 -0.32 -17.86 37.60
CA GLY A 19 -1.61 -18.21 37.00
C GLY A 19 -2.60 -17.04 36.86
N ARG A 20 -2.22 -15.83 37.25
CA ARG A 20 -3.04 -14.63 37.07
C ARG A 20 -2.74 -13.97 35.72
N ASN A 21 -3.81 -13.55 35.02
CA ASN A 21 -3.67 -12.82 33.78
C ASN A 21 -3.33 -11.35 34.05
N TYR A 22 -2.27 -10.87 33.40
CA TYR A 22 -1.87 -9.47 33.38
C TYR A 22 -1.92 -8.95 31.94
N THR A 23 -2.46 -7.75 31.76
CA THR A 23 -2.57 -7.11 30.44
C THR A 23 -1.72 -5.85 30.42
N ILE A 24 -0.87 -5.74 29.40
CA ILE A 24 -0.02 -4.58 29.16
C ILE A 24 -0.43 -4.00 27.81
N ALA A 25 -0.67 -2.69 27.77
CA ALA A 25 -0.99 -1.97 26.55
C ALA A 25 -0.06 -0.75 26.41
N PHE A 26 0.44 -0.54 25.20
CA PHE A 26 1.31 0.58 24.86
C PHE A 26 1.18 0.88 23.37
N ASN A 27 1.48 2.13 23.00
CA ASN A 27 1.43 2.57 21.62
C ASN A 27 2.82 2.46 20.98
N VAL A 28 2.88 1.95 19.75
CA VAL A 28 4.08 1.93 18.90
C VAL A 28 3.72 2.46 17.52
N SER A 29 4.72 2.99 16.82
CA SER A 29 4.60 3.34 15.41
C SER A 29 5.18 2.21 14.57
N ASN A 30 4.46 1.83 13.52
CA ASN A 30 4.96 0.86 12.56
C ASN A 30 6.18 1.43 11.82
N PRO A 31 7.17 0.58 11.47
CA PRO A 31 8.32 1.01 10.66
C PRO A 31 7.89 1.46 9.26
N GLU A 32 8.81 2.11 8.55
CA GLU A 32 8.59 2.49 7.15
C GLU A 32 8.67 1.26 6.24
N GLY A 33 7.75 1.17 5.29
CA GLY A 33 7.75 0.13 4.26
C GLY A 33 7.06 -1.17 4.67
N PHE A 34 6.97 -2.08 3.71
CA PHE A 34 6.35 -3.39 3.90
C PHE A 34 7.09 -4.20 4.97
N GLN A 35 6.34 -4.89 5.83
CA GLN A 35 6.89 -5.77 6.85
C GLN A 35 5.94 -6.93 7.14
N ALA A 36 6.47 -8.16 7.15
CA ALA A 36 5.78 -9.30 7.75
C ALA A 36 5.82 -9.18 9.28
N SER A 37 4.76 -9.63 9.99
CA SER A 37 4.72 -9.55 11.45
C SER A 37 5.93 -10.27 12.07
N PRO A 38 6.84 -9.55 12.77
CA PRO A 38 8.07 -10.13 13.31
C PRO A 38 7.74 -11.05 14.49
N PRO A 39 8.62 -12.01 14.87
CA PRO A 39 8.47 -12.73 16.13
C PRO A 39 8.44 -11.74 17.29
N ILE A 40 7.39 -11.81 18.11
CA ILE A 40 7.29 -11.03 19.33
C ILE A 40 7.38 -12.01 20.48
N ALA A 41 8.20 -11.71 21.47
CA ALA A 41 8.39 -12.56 22.62
C ALA A 41 8.38 -11.75 23.91
N VAL A 42 7.96 -12.39 24.98
CA VAL A 42 8.05 -11.87 26.35
C VAL A 42 9.05 -12.70 27.13
N SER A 43 9.83 -12.05 27.96
CA SER A 43 10.71 -12.69 28.93
C SER A 43 10.78 -11.83 30.18
N THR A 44 11.24 -12.43 31.28
CA THR A 44 11.52 -11.74 32.52
C THR A 44 12.98 -11.90 32.89
N ALA A 45 13.52 -10.92 33.60
CA ALA A 45 14.85 -10.99 34.20
C ALA A 45 14.74 -11.40 35.67
N GLY A 46 15.81 -11.99 36.23
CA GLY A 46 15.87 -12.43 37.63
C GLY A 46 15.54 -13.91 37.87
N TYR A 47 14.98 -14.60 36.86
CA TYR A 47 14.84 -16.05 36.81
C TYR A 47 15.22 -16.56 35.42
N TYR A 48 15.54 -17.85 35.28
CA TYR A 48 15.68 -18.46 33.96
C TYR A 48 14.31 -18.51 33.28
N SER A 49 14.09 -17.60 32.33
CA SER A 49 12.91 -17.56 31.48
C SER A 49 13.36 -17.39 30.03
N PRO A 50 13.36 -18.46 29.21
CA PRO A 50 13.58 -18.28 27.78
C PRO A 50 12.47 -17.38 27.20
N PRO A 51 12.76 -16.60 26.14
CA PRO A 51 11.74 -15.80 25.47
C PRO A 51 10.57 -16.69 25.02
N SER A 52 9.38 -16.35 25.48
CA SER A 52 8.14 -17.01 25.10
C SER A 52 7.50 -16.23 23.96
N VAL A 53 7.40 -16.84 22.79
CA VAL A 53 6.75 -16.21 21.62
C VAL A 53 5.27 -16.01 21.93
N VAL A 54 4.77 -14.81 21.70
CA VAL A 54 3.35 -14.51 21.93
C VAL A 54 2.50 -14.99 20.76
N ASP A 55 1.33 -15.52 21.08
CA ASP A 55 0.31 -15.83 20.10
C ASP A 55 -0.17 -14.57 19.39
N LYS A 56 -0.37 -14.68 18.09
CA LYS A 56 -0.78 -13.57 17.23
C LYS A 56 -2.20 -13.79 16.74
N ASP A 57 -2.90 -12.71 16.47
CA ASP A 57 -4.18 -12.75 15.78
C ASP A 57 -3.94 -13.04 14.28
N LEU A 58 -4.05 -14.31 13.91
CA LEU A 58 -3.82 -14.79 12.54
C LEU A 58 -5.13 -15.11 11.79
N GLU A 59 -6.27 -15.03 12.46
CA GLU A 59 -7.54 -15.47 11.89
C GLU A 59 -8.44 -14.29 11.51
N ARG A 60 -8.38 -13.20 12.29
CA ARG A 60 -9.25 -12.07 12.05
C ARG A 60 -8.91 -11.35 10.76
N VAL A 61 -9.93 -11.10 9.95
CA VAL A 61 -9.86 -10.20 8.79
C VAL A 61 -10.18 -8.78 9.24
N LEU A 62 -9.33 -7.82 8.87
CA LEU A 62 -9.52 -6.42 9.22
C LEU A 62 -10.75 -5.85 8.50
N VAL A 63 -11.73 -5.37 9.28
CA VAL A 63 -12.94 -4.72 8.74
C VAL A 63 -12.59 -3.31 8.25
N GLY A 64 -13.09 -2.95 7.07
CA GLY A 64 -12.86 -1.63 6.48
C GLY A 64 -11.49 -1.45 5.82
N VAL A 65 -10.66 -2.50 5.78
CA VAL A 65 -9.38 -2.49 5.08
C VAL A 65 -9.53 -3.28 3.78
N ALA A 66 -9.46 -2.58 2.65
CA ALA A 66 -9.57 -3.21 1.33
C ALA A 66 -8.44 -4.23 1.12
N GLY A 67 -8.79 -5.42 0.62
CA GLY A 67 -7.82 -6.49 0.35
C GLY A 67 -7.30 -7.23 1.60
N ALA A 68 -7.82 -6.94 2.79
CA ALA A 68 -7.43 -7.65 4.01
C ALA A 68 -7.85 -9.12 3.97
N LYS A 69 -7.00 -9.97 4.53
CA LYS A 69 -7.18 -11.43 4.64
C LYS A 69 -6.74 -11.93 6.03
N PRO A 70 -7.03 -13.20 6.38
CA PRO A 70 -6.52 -13.79 7.61
C PRO A 70 -4.99 -13.68 7.68
N GLY A 71 -4.49 -13.24 8.83
CA GLY A 71 -3.06 -12.98 9.08
C GLY A 71 -2.68 -11.50 9.08
N ASP A 72 -3.45 -10.64 8.41
CA ASP A 72 -3.12 -9.19 8.32
C ASP A 72 -3.39 -8.45 9.63
N ALA A 73 -4.15 -9.06 10.55
CA ALA A 73 -4.37 -8.57 11.91
C ALA A 73 -3.17 -8.78 12.84
N ALA A 74 -2.13 -9.50 12.40
CA ALA A 74 -0.95 -9.76 13.20
C ALA A 74 -0.23 -8.45 13.56
N PRO A 75 0.29 -8.32 14.80
CA PRO A 75 0.95 -7.09 15.24
C PRO A 75 2.16 -6.74 14.37
N LEU A 76 2.30 -5.46 14.05
CA LEU A 76 3.37 -4.91 13.21
C LEU A 76 3.43 -5.49 11.78
N TYR A 77 2.37 -6.17 11.31
CA TYR A 77 2.21 -6.46 9.90
C TYR A 77 1.91 -5.16 9.13
N ILE A 78 2.59 -4.95 8.02
CA ILE A 78 2.37 -3.80 7.13
C ILE A 78 2.11 -4.34 5.73
N PHE A 79 1.01 -3.91 5.12
CA PHE A 79 0.64 -4.35 3.78
C PHE A 79 1.71 -4.00 2.75
N SER A 80 1.97 -4.93 1.83
CA SER A 80 2.74 -4.62 0.63
C SER A 80 1.82 -3.99 -0.41
N VAL A 81 2.27 -2.91 -1.04
CA VAL A 81 1.60 -2.38 -2.23
C VAL A 81 1.78 -3.38 -3.37
N ASN A 82 0.68 -3.81 -3.95
CA ASN A 82 0.67 -4.66 -5.13
C ASN A 82 -0.42 -4.19 -6.11
N PHE A 83 -0.19 -4.49 -7.39
CA PHE A 83 -1.19 -4.28 -8.43
C PHE A 83 -1.86 -5.63 -8.72
N SER A 84 -3.09 -5.80 -8.23
CA SER A 84 -3.87 -7.03 -8.44
C SER A 84 -4.24 -7.25 -9.90
N ALA A 85 -4.28 -6.17 -10.69
CA ALA A 85 -4.35 -6.22 -12.14
C ALA A 85 -3.54 -5.08 -12.75
N ALA A 86 -2.87 -5.35 -13.87
CA ALA A 86 -2.23 -4.36 -14.71
C ALA A 86 -2.36 -4.80 -16.16
N SER A 87 -2.82 -3.90 -17.04
CA SER A 87 -2.88 -4.12 -18.48
C SER A 87 -2.44 -2.88 -19.24
N ILE A 88 -1.90 -3.10 -20.42
CA ILE A 88 -1.44 -2.06 -21.33
C ILE A 88 -1.98 -2.34 -22.73
N GLN A 89 -2.49 -1.30 -23.38
CA GLN A 89 -3.04 -1.35 -24.72
C GLN A 89 -2.58 -0.14 -25.54
N GLN A 90 -2.63 -0.28 -26.86
CA GLN A 90 -2.23 0.76 -27.80
C GLN A 90 -3.29 0.93 -28.89
N SER A 91 -3.44 2.14 -29.43
CA SER A 91 -4.41 2.43 -30.50
C SER A 91 -3.88 2.16 -31.90
N SER A 92 -2.55 2.24 -32.13
CA SER A 92 -1.95 2.05 -33.45
C SER A 92 -0.52 1.48 -33.39
N PRO A 93 -0.18 0.43 -34.17
CA PRO A 93 1.18 -0.08 -34.27
C PRO A 93 2.03 0.59 -35.37
N TYR A 94 1.45 1.45 -36.19
CA TYR A 94 2.12 1.96 -37.40
C TYR A 94 3.07 3.13 -37.10
N PRO A 95 4.23 3.21 -37.79
CA PRO A 95 5.18 4.29 -37.59
C PRO A 95 4.57 5.65 -37.97
N PHE A 96 4.97 6.71 -37.27
CA PHE A 96 4.50 8.09 -37.44
C PHE A 96 2.99 8.31 -37.23
N ALA A 97 2.22 7.26 -36.93
CA ALA A 97 0.84 7.39 -36.52
C ALA A 97 0.77 7.77 -35.03
N ALA A 98 -0.18 8.62 -34.66
CA ALA A 98 -0.47 8.88 -33.27
C ALA A 98 -0.90 7.58 -32.57
N ASN A 99 -0.23 7.25 -31.47
CA ASN A 99 -0.47 6.04 -30.71
C ASN A 99 -0.79 6.39 -29.25
N ASN A 100 -2.00 6.07 -28.81
CA ASN A 100 -2.41 6.26 -27.43
C ASN A 100 -2.11 4.99 -26.63
N ILE A 101 -1.21 5.10 -25.64
CA ILE A 101 -0.89 4.02 -24.71
C ILE A 101 -1.80 4.14 -23.49
N THR A 102 -2.73 3.20 -23.34
CA THR A 102 -3.64 3.14 -22.19
C THR A 102 -3.15 2.11 -21.20
N VAL A 103 -2.87 2.55 -19.97
CA VAL A 103 -2.48 1.68 -18.85
C VAL A 103 -3.64 1.62 -17.85
N THR A 104 -4.11 0.42 -17.57
CA THR A 104 -5.14 0.19 -16.53
C THR A 104 -4.51 -0.59 -15.39
N ILE A 105 -4.66 -0.10 -14.16
CA ILE A 105 -4.15 -0.75 -12.95
C ILE A 105 -5.23 -0.85 -11.88
N THR A 106 -5.18 -1.91 -11.08
CA THR A 106 -5.97 -2.07 -9.87
C THR A 106 -5.00 -2.33 -8.72
N SER A 107 -5.00 -1.48 -7.69
CA SER A 107 -4.18 -1.69 -6.49
C SER A 107 -4.95 -2.40 -5.39
N ASN A 108 -4.24 -3.16 -4.56
CA ASN A 108 -4.77 -3.72 -3.32
C ASN A 108 -4.87 -2.68 -2.18
N LEU A 109 -4.26 -1.50 -2.33
CA LEU A 109 -4.22 -0.46 -1.31
C LEU A 109 -4.65 0.91 -1.87
N PRO A 110 -5.20 1.81 -1.03
CA PRO A 110 -5.48 3.17 -1.44
C PRO A 110 -4.17 3.95 -1.66
N PHE A 111 -4.13 4.76 -2.72
CA PHE A 111 -3.09 5.75 -2.94
C PHE A 111 -3.58 7.13 -2.52
N THR A 112 -2.64 7.97 -2.09
CA THR A 112 -2.86 9.38 -1.77
C THR A 112 -2.10 10.26 -2.76
N THR A 113 -2.28 11.57 -2.68
CA THR A 113 -1.56 12.55 -3.52
C THR A 113 -0.04 12.57 -3.30
N LEU A 114 0.47 11.88 -2.27
CA LEU A 114 1.89 11.75 -2.00
C LEU A 114 2.54 10.54 -2.68
N ASN A 115 1.74 9.65 -3.28
CA ASN A 115 2.23 8.47 -3.97
C ASN A 115 2.40 8.77 -5.47
N SER A 116 3.50 8.32 -6.08
CA SER A 116 3.73 8.40 -7.52
C SER A 116 3.57 7.03 -8.18
N ILE A 117 2.90 6.98 -9.34
CA ILE A 117 2.86 5.80 -10.20
C ILE A 117 3.85 6.03 -11.34
N THR A 118 4.79 5.09 -11.51
CA THR A 118 5.80 5.16 -12.58
C THR A 118 5.56 4.04 -13.58
N VAL A 119 5.37 4.40 -14.85
CA VAL A 119 5.36 3.46 -15.98
C VAL A 119 6.70 3.59 -16.69
N SER A 120 7.51 2.53 -16.64
CA SER A 120 8.86 2.48 -17.22
C SER A 120 8.92 1.50 -18.40
N GLY A 121 10.02 1.53 -19.17
CA GLY A 121 10.23 0.61 -20.30
C GLY A 121 9.61 1.07 -21.62
N LEU A 122 9.15 2.33 -21.69
CA LEU A 122 8.62 2.95 -22.92
C LEU A 122 9.76 3.45 -23.83
N LEU A 123 10.72 2.60 -24.14
CA LEU A 123 11.90 2.96 -24.93
C LEU A 123 11.49 3.51 -26.31
N GLY A 124 12.04 4.68 -26.68
CA GLY A 124 11.77 5.32 -27.96
C GLY A 124 10.42 6.05 -28.05
N ALA A 125 9.60 6.01 -27.00
CA ALA A 125 8.37 6.78 -26.94
C ALA A 125 8.66 8.26 -26.66
N THR A 126 7.88 9.15 -27.29
CA THR A 126 7.81 10.57 -26.97
C THR A 126 6.38 10.88 -26.55
N VAL A 127 6.22 11.66 -25.49
CA VAL A 127 4.88 11.99 -24.95
C VAL A 127 4.48 13.34 -25.52
N ASP A 128 3.51 13.36 -26.43
CA ASP A 128 3.03 14.60 -27.05
C ASP A 128 2.08 15.38 -26.13
N SER A 129 1.33 14.70 -25.25
CA SER A 129 0.59 15.27 -24.12
C SER A 129 0.05 14.17 -23.20
N LEU A 130 -0.10 14.45 -21.91
CA LEU A 130 -0.86 13.59 -21.01
C LEU A 130 -2.36 13.81 -21.31
N VAL A 131 -3.03 12.81 -21.88
CA VAL A 131 -4.48 12.86 -22.06
C VAL A 131 -5.11 12.66 -20.69
N ASP A 132 -5.68 13.71 -20.10
CA ASP A 132 -6.54 13.60 -18.93
C ASP A 132 -7.82 12.86 -19.36
N PRO A 133 -8.17 11.71 -18.75
CA PRO A 133 -9.42 11.00 -19.05
C PRO A 133 -10.69 11.84 -18.79
N GLY A 134 -10.58 12.99 -18.10
CA GLY A 134 -11.67 13.93 -17.87
C GLY A 134 -11.84 15.03 -18.93
N TYR A 135 -10.93 15.19 -19.89
CA TYR A 135 -11.03 16.27 -20.87
C TYR A 135 -11.84 15.85 -22.11
N LEU A 136 -13.09 16.32 -22.20
CA LEU A 136 -13.82 16.33 -23.46
C LEU A 136 -13.40 17.56 -24.27
N PRO A 137 -12.79 17.40 -25.46
CA PRO A 137 -12.48 18.55 -26.31
C PRO A 137 -13.77 19.29 -26.68
N PRO A 138 -13.73 20.63 -26.84
CA PRO A 138 -14.90 21.39 -27.26
C PRO A 138 -15.39 20.88 -28.62
N PRO A 139 -16.71 20.88 -28.87
CA PRO A 139 -17.25 20.44 -30.16
C PRO A 139 -16.68 21.31 -31.29
N PRO A 140 -16.44 20.72 -32.48
CA PRO A 140 -15.94 21.47 -33.63
C PRO A 140 -16.89 22.64 -33.95
N PRO A 141 -16.36 23.80 -34.38
CA PRO A 141 -17.19 24.91 -34.80
C PRO A 141 -18.12 24.45 -35.94
N PRO A 142 -19.38 24.93 -35.97
CA PRO A 142 -20.32 24.56 -37.02
C PRO A 142 -19.73 24.88 -38.40
N PRO A 143 -20.06 24.09 -39.45
CA PRO A 143 -19.62 24.39 -40.81
C PRO A 143 -19.99 25.83 -41.15
N GLY A 144 -18.98 26.65 -41.49
CA GLY A 144 -19.22 28.02 -41.95
C GLY A 144 -20.18 28.00 -43.14
N PRO A 145 -21.05 29.01 -43.29
CA PRO A 145 -21.98 29.06 -44.41
C PRO A 145 -21.18 28.98 -45.71
N GLY A 146 -21.42 27.90 -46.47
CA GLY A 146 -20.72 27.63 -47.71
C GLY A 146 -20.83 28.84 -48.62
N GLY A 147 -19.67 29.38 -49.00
CA GLY A 147 -19.60 30.44 -49.99
C GLY A 147 -20.16 29.91 -51.31
N ALA A 148 -21.39 30.31 -51.61
CA ALA A 148 -21.93 30.22 -52.97
C ALA A 148 -21.06 31.12 -53.85
N GLY A 149 -20.43 30.50 -54.85
CA GLY A 149 -19.58 31.19 -55.79
C GLY A 149 -20.32 32.24 -56.60
N HIS A 150 -19.58 33.28 -56.96
CA HIS A 150 -19.69 34.04 -58.20
C HIS A 150 -18.30 34.54 -58.57
#